data_AF-A0A935BL09-F1
#
_entry.id   AF-A0A935BL09-F1
#
_cell.length_a   1.000
_cell.length_b   1.000
_cell.length_c   1.000
_cell.angle_alpha   90.00
_cell.angle_beta   90.00
_cell.angle_gamma   90.00
#
_symmetry.space_group_name_H-M   'P 1'
#
loop_
_entity.id
_entity.type
_entity.pdbx_description
1 polymer ?
#
loop_
_entity_poly.entity_id
_entity_poly.type
_entity_poly.pdbx_seq_one_letter_code
_entity_poly.pdbx_strand_id
1 'polypeptide(L)' 'MPDVVRAALEAGGLLPAYESRPAYQRNDYLGWIMRAKLPATRERRLARMLDELARGDVYMNMAYRPRKPAP' A
#
# COMPACT_ATOMS: atom_id res chain seq x y z
N MET A 1 -9.70 5.98 2.25
CA MET A 1 -8.23 6.17 2.26
C MET A 1 -7.91 7.57 2.77
N PRO A 2 -6.96 7.75 3.70
CA PRO A 2 -6.52 9.07 4.17
C PRO A 2 -5.88 9.90 3.06
N ASP A 3 -6.04 11.23 3.09
CA ASP A 3 -5.53 12.13 2.05
C ASP A 3 -4.01 12.04 1.86
N VAL A 4 -3.24 11.94 2.94
CA VAL A 4 -1.78 11.78 2.90
C VAL A 4 -1.36 10.51 2.14
N VAL A 5 -2.14 9.43 2.26
CA VAL A 5 -1.86 8.17 1.54
C VAL A 5 -2.22 8.33 0.06
N ARG A 6 -3.35 8.97 -0.24
CA ARG A 6 -3.77 9.24 -1.63
C ARG A 6 -2.72 10.08 -2.36
N ALA A 7 -2.30 11.20 -1.78
CA ALA A 7 -1.31 12.10 -2.36
C ALA A 7 0.03 11.39 -2.64
N ALA A 8 0.47 10.52 -1.73
CA ALA A 8 1.70 9.76 -1.91
C ALA A 8 1.58 8.68 -3.02
N LEU A 9 0.42 8.03 -3.13
CA LEU A 9 0.14 7.09 -4.22
C LEU A 9 0.08 7.78 -5.58
N GLU A 10 -0.57 8.95 -5.65
CA GLU A 10 -0.65 9.77 -6.86
C GLU A 10 0.74 10.27 -7.29
N ALA A 11 1.52 10.81 -6.35
CA ALA A 11 2.89 11.26 -6.61
C ALA A 11 3.81 10.14 -7.11
N GLY A 12 3.58 8.90 -6.67
CA GLY A 12 4.33 7.72 -7.12
C GLY A 12 3.73 7.01 -8.34
N GLY A 13 2.57 7.42 -8.86
CA GLY A 13 1.85 6.67 -9.90
C GLY A 13 1.38 5.28 -9.46
N LEU A 14 1.29 5.03 -8.15
CA LEU A 14 0.99 3.72 -7.55
C LEU A 14 -0.50 3.52 -7.24
N LEU A 15 -1.35 4.48 -7.59
CA LEU A 15 -2.79 4.39 -7.37
C LEU A 15 -3.41 3.14 -8.05
N PRO A 16 -3.12 2.82 -9.33
CA PRO A 16 -3.65 1.61 -9.96
C PRO A 16 -3.14 0.32 -9.30
N ALA A 17 -1.86 0.30 -8.91
CA ALA A 17 -1.27 -0.85 -8.20
C ALA A 17 -1.97 -1.08 -6.86
N TYR A 18 -2.25 -0.02 -6.11
CA TYR A 18 -3.00 -0.08 -4.86
C TYR A 18 -4.44 -0.56 -5.09
N GLU A 19 -5.14 -0.02 -6.08
CA GLU A 19 -6.53 -0.39 -6.40
C GLU A 19 -6.68 -1.83 -6.88
N SER A 20 -5.66 -2.37 -7.57
CA SER A 20 -5.62 -3.78 -7.98
C SER A 20 -5.54 -4.76 -6.81
N ARG A 21 -5.13 -4.29 -5.62
CA ARG A 21 -5.03 -5.15 -4.44
C ARG A 21 -6.42 -5.53 -3.90
N PRO A 22 -6.58 -6.76 -3.36
CA PRO A 22 -7.80 -7.14 -2.66
C PRO A 22 -8.18 -6.13 -1.57
N ALA A 23 -9.48 -5.94 -1.34
CA ALA A 23 -9.98 -4.95 -0.39
C ALA A 23 -9.38 -5.12 1.02
N TYR A 24 -9.14 -6.36 1.47
CA TYR A 24 -8.51 -6.62 2.77
C TYR A 24 -7.07 -6.12 2.82
N GLN A 25 -6.27 -6.26 1.75
CA GLN A 25 -4.88 -5.75 1.72
C GLN A 25 -4.84 -4.23 1.77
N ARG A 26 -5.75 -3.57 1.05
CA ARG A 26 -5.93 -2.13 1.09
C ARG A 26 -6.26 -1.66 2.51
N ASN A 27 -7.26 -2.29 3.15
CA ASN A 27 -7.67 -1.98 4.51
C ASN A 27 -6.55 -2.23 5.54
N ASP A 28 -5.80 -3.32 5.39
CA ASP A 28 -4.69 -3.67 6.27
C ASP A 28 -3.54 -2.67 6.18
N TYR A 29 -3.16 -2.22 4.97
CA TYR A 29 -2.17 -1.16 4.82
C TYR A 29 -2.60 0.13 5.51
N LEU A 30 -3.83 0.59 5.25
CA LEU A 30 -4.35 1.80 5.86
C LEU A 30 -4.40 1.68 7.39
N GLY A 31 -4.92 0.56 7.90
CA GLY A 31 -4.98 0.29 9.33
C GLY A 31 -3.60 0.16 9.97
N TRP A 32 -2.64 -0.47 9.29
CA TRP A 32 -1.26 -0.59 9.76
C TRP A 32 -0.55 0.76 9.81
N ILE A 33 -0.71 1.61 8.80
CA ILE A 33 -0.14 2.96 8.78
C ILE A 33 -0.79 3.81 9.90
N MET A 34 -2.12 3.85 9.97
CA MET A 34 -2.83 4.73 10.92
C MET A 34 -2.66 4.32 12.39
N ARG A 35 -2.48 3.02 12.68
CA ARG A 35 -2.23 2.54 14.04
C ARG A 35 -0.88 2.97 14.63
N ALA A 36 0.07 3.44 13.81
CA ALA A 36 1.31 3.99 14.34
C ALA A 36 1.04 5.29 15.10
N LYS A 37 1.54 5.40 16.34
CA LYS A 37 1.34 6.58 17.19
C LYS A 37 2.20 7.77 16.77
N LEU A 38 3.44 7.51 16.38
CA LEU A 38 4.43 8.53 16.02
C LEU A 38 4.37 8.87 14.51
N PRO A 39 4.40 10.16 14.13
CA PRO A 39 4.42 10.58 12.72
C PRO A 39 5.53 9.91 11.90
N ALA A 40 6.77 9.90 12.41
CA ALA A 40 7.90 9.25 11.74
C ALA A 40 7.68 7.75 11.49
N THR A 41 6.90 7.06 12.36
CA THR A 41 6.55 5.66 12.13
C THR A 41 5.48 5.53 11.04
N ARG A 42 4.50 6.44 10.98
CA ARG A 42 3.50 6.47 9.89
C ARG A 42 4.19 6.68 8.54
N GLU A 43 5.12 7.62 8.47
CA GLU A 43 5.91 7.90 7.26
C GLU A 43 6.73 6.68 6.81
N ARG A 44 7.45 6.03 7.73
CA ARG A 44 8.18 4.78 7.43
C ARG A 44 7.27 3.66 6.91
N ARG A 45 6.08 3.50 7.49
CA ARG A 45 5.09 2.50 7.06
C ARG A 45 4.50 2.84 5.69
N LEU A 46 4.22 4.12 5.45
CA LEU A 46 3.77 4.62 4.16
C LEU A 46 4.83 4.35 3.08
N ALA A 47 6.08 4.74 3.32
CA ALA A 47 7.20 4.48 2.40
C ALA A 47 7.34 2.98 2.08
N ARG A 48 7.20 2.11 3.08
CA ARG A 48 7.21 0.66 2.86
C ARG A 48 6.05 0.20 1.97
N MET A 49 4.82 0.65 2.22
CA MET A 49 3.69 0.30 1.36
C MET A 49 3.97 0.69 -0.09
N LEU A 50 4.51 1.90 -0.32
CA LEU A 50 4.83 2.37 -1.68
C LEU A 50 5.90 1.50 -2.35
N ASP A 51 6.95 1.11 -1.64
CA ASP A 51 7.98 0.17 -2.14
C ASP A 51 7.37 -1.18 -2.52
N GLU A 52 6.56 -1.77 -1.63
CA GLU A 52 5.91 -3.07 -1.87
C GLU A 52 4.91 -3.02 -3.05
N LEU A 53 4.23 -1.88 -3.23
CA LEU A 53 3.36 -1.65 -4.38
C LEU A 53 4.16 -1.49 -5.68
N ALA A 54 5.27 -0.76 -5.65
CA ALA A 54 6.15 -0.56 -6.80
C ALA A 54 6.79 -1.88 -7.26
N ARG A 55 7.20 -2.73 -6.31
CA ARG A 55 7.72 -4.07 -6.59
C ARG A 55 6.65 -5.02 -7.14
N GLY A 56 5.41 -4.89 -6.66
CA GLY A 56 4.25 -5.64 -7.16
C GLY A 56 4.17 -7.10 -6.70
N ASP A 57 5.23 -7.65 -6.10
CA ASP A 57 5.35 -9.05 -5.67
C ASP A 57 5.42 -9.23 -4.15
N VAL A 58 5.23 -8.14 -3.39
CA VAL A 58 5.20 -8.16 -1.93
C VAL A 58 3.90 -7.55 -1.39
N TYR A 59 3.51 -8.04 -0.22
CA TYR A 59 2.47 -7.49 0.63
C TYR A 59 2.83 -7.72 2.10
N MET A 60 3.02 -6.66 2.89
CA MET A 60 3.32 -6.76 4.33
C MET A 60 4.51 -7.67 4.64
N ASN A 61 5.62 -7.53 3.91
CA ASN A 61 6.77 -8.43 3.95
C ASN A 61 6.53 -9.89 3.48
N MET A 62 5.35 -10.22 2.99
CA MET A 62 5.02 -11.56 2.52
C MET A 62 5.02 -11.58 0.99
N ALA A 63 5.40 -12.74 0.43
CA ALA A 63 5.30 -12.94 -1.00
C ALA A 63 3.84 -12.76 -1.45
N TYR A 64 3.65 -11.92 -2.46
CA TYR A 64 2.36 -11.65 -3.07
C TYR A 64 2.41 -12.01 -4.55
N ARG A 65 1.37 -12.70 -5.01
CA ARG A 65 1.18 -12.97 -6.43
C ARG A 65 -0.14 -12.30 -6.83
N PRO A 66 -0.11 -11.25 -7.66
CA PRO A 66 -1.34 -10.67 -8.17
C PRO A 66 -2.10 -11.76 -8.92
N ARG A 67 -3.39 -11.90 -8.63
CA ARG A 67 -4.25 -12.79 -9.41
C ARG A 67 -4.33 -12.14 -10.79
N LYS A 68 -3.81 -12.80 -11.82
CA LYS A 68 -4.01 -12.33 -13.21
C LYS A 68 -5.52 -12.13 -13.40
N PRO A 69 -5.98 -10.98 -13.93
CA PRO A 69 -7.35 -10.90 -14.40
C PRO A 69 -7.55 -12.03 -15.41
N ALA A 70 -8.69 -12.72 -15.31
CA ALA A 70 -9.04 -13.73 -16.31
C ALA A 70 -9.06 -13.05 -17.70
N PRO A 71 -8.59 -13.72 -18.76
CA PRO A 71 -8.60 -13.18 -20.12
C PRO A 71 -10.00 -12.81 -20.58
#